data_AF-M5IG37-F1
#
_entry.id   AF-M5IG37-F1
#
_cell.length_a   1.000
_cell.length_b   1.000
_cell.length_c   1.000
_cell.angle_alpha   90.00
_cell.angle_beta   90.00
_cell.angle_gamma   90.00
#
_symmetry.space_group_name_H-M   'P 1'
#
loop_
_entity.id
_entity.type
_entity.pdbx_description
1 polymer ?
#
loop_
_entity_poly.entity_id
_entity_poly.type
_entity_poly.pdbx_seq_one_letter_code
_entity_poly.pdbx_strand_id
1 'polypeptide(L)'
;MSISYKASFIIIFLIAATAVYLNLYNGRELARNYEKNRIEILALRDFAREIRPRGVWFDLRLDGALVETFRAESADKNQTADFIRVDKQTSVQEPLRILGWDEQTFGELKAKLKSANVIGVRIWDNEAFGGERKTTIYYRDDGFGVAYYEIFDDASDEILRGDKEAGCDDRFHSDGVALLYGGGATVGFMCVNKDGKNIKRR
;
A
#
# COMPACT_ATOMS: atom_id res chain seq x y z
N MET A 1 -0.43 -21.91 -34.36
CA MET A 1 0.39 -22.70 -33.42
C MET A 1 -0.52 -23.12 -32.28
N SER A 2 -1.02 -24.36 -32.22
CA SER A 2 -1.91 -24.80 -31.13
C SER A 2 -1.07 -25.26 -29.94
N ILE A 3 -1.22 -24.58 -28.81
CA ILE A 3 -0.64 -25.02 -27.55
C ILE A 3 -1.48 -26.24 -27.12
N SER A 4 -0.82 -27.40 -26.97
CA SER A 4 -1.45 -28.62 -26.48
C SER A 4 -2.13 -28.36 -25.13
N TYR A 5 -3.32 -28.94 -24.91
CA TYR A 5 -4.05 -28.83 -23.63
C TYR A 5 -3.18 -29.17 -22.42
N LYS A 6 -2.25 -30.13 -22.56
CA LYS A 6 -1.28 -30.50 -21.51
C LYS A 6 -0.24 -29.39 -21.25
N ALA A 7 0.22 -28.71 -22.30
CA ALA A 7 1.13 -27.58 -22.17
C ALA A 7 0.44 -26.34 -21.56
N SER A 8 -0.81 -26.06 -21.93
CA SER A 8 -1.62 -25.01 -21.28
C SER A 8 -1.84 -25.29 -19.79
N PHE A 9 -2.15 -26.52 -19.40
CA PHE A 9 -2.34 -26.87 -17.99
C PHE A 9 -1.06 -26.70 -17.16
N ILE A 10 0.10 -27.09 -17.70
CA ILE A 10 1.39 -26.92 -17.02
C ILE A 10 1.73 -25.44 -16.86
N ILE A 11 1.49 -24.62 -17.90
CA ILE A 11 1.74 -23.18 -17.85
C ILE A 11 0.82 -22.51 -16.81
N ILE A 12 -0.47 -22.84 -16.79
CA ILE A 12 -1.42 -22.31 -15.80
C ILE A 12 -1.02 -22.73 -14.38
N PHE A 13 -0.63 -23.99 -14.19
CA PHE A 13 -0.17 -24.47 -12.88
C PHE A 13 1.10 -23.77 -12.40
N LEU A 14 2.08 -23.54 -13.30
CA LEU A 14 3.31 -22.81 -12.97
C LEU A 14 3.03 -21.34 -12.62
N ILE A 15 2.13 -20.67 -13.35
CA ILE A 15 1.71 -19.30 -13.03
C ILE A 15 1.02 -19.27 -11.66
N ALA A 16 0.10 -20.20 -11.39
CA ALA A 16 -0.60 -20.28 -10.12
C ALA A 16 0.35 -20.57 -8.95
N ALA A 17 1.27 -21.53 -9.11
CA ALA A 17 2.27 -21.85 -8.10
C ALA A 17 3.22 -20.68 -7.82
N THR A 18 3.63 -19.95 -8.87
CA THR A 18 4.49 -18.76 -8.73
C THR A 18 3.77 -17.63 -8.01
N ALA A 19 2.50 -17.37 -8.35
CA ALA A 19 1.69 -16.37 -7.67
C ALA A 19 1.49 -16.71 -6.19
N VAL A 20 1.20 -17.99 -5.86
CA VAL A 20 1.07 -18.43 -4.46
C VAL A 20 2.40 -18.29 -3.70
N TYR A 21 3.52 -18.67 -4.31
CA TYR A 21 4.84 -18.56 -3.71
C TYR A 21 5.23 -17.10 -3.43
N LEU A 22 5.10 -16.22 -4.43
CA LEU A 22 5.41 -14.80 -4.28
C LEU A 22 4.55 -14.16 -3.19
N ASN A 23 3.25 -14.46 -3.15
CA ASN A 23 2.35 -13.92 -2.13
C ASN A 23 2.75 -14.35 -0.71
N LEU A 24 3.06 -15.63 -0.49
CA LEU A 24 3.46 -16.13 0.84
C LEU A 24 4.81 -15.57 1.28
N TYR A 25 5.76 -15.46 0.34
CA TYR A 25 7.06 -14.86 0.59
C TYR A 25 6.92 -13.38 0.96
N ASN A 26 6.18 -12.64 0.14
CA ASN A 26 5.94 -11.21 0.32
C ASN A 26 5.15 -10.92 1.60
N GLY A 27 4.13 -11.72 1.95
CA GLY A 27 3.39 -11.57 3.20
C GLY A 27 4.27 -11.73 4.45
N ARG A 28 5.24 -12.65 4.41
CA ARG A 28 6.15 -12.88 5.56
C ARG A 28 7.13 -11.73 5.71
N GLU A 29 7.68 -11.25 4.61
CA GLU A 29 8.55 -10.07 4.64
C GLU A 29 7.79 -8.80 5.04
N LEU A 30 6.56 -8.63 4.55
CA LEU A 30 5.68 -7.50 4.90
C LEU A 30 5.40 -7.47 6.41
N ALA A 31 5.04 -8.62 7.00
CA ALA A 31 4.84 -8.75 8.44
C ALA A 31 6.13 -8.43 9.24
N ARG A 32 7.27 -9.00 8.83
CA ARG A 32 8.57 -8.75 9.47
C ARG A 32 9.01 -7.29 9.37
N ASN A 33 8.76 -6.65 8.23
CA ASN A 33 9.07 -5.24 8.03
C ASN A 33 8.25 -4.37 8.99
N TYR A 34 6.96 -4.71 9.18
CA TYR A 34 6.12 -4.00 10.12
C TYR A 34 6.58 -4.18 11.55
N GLU A 35 6.85 -5.41 12.00
CA GLU A 35 7.34 -5.66 13.36
C GLU A 35 8.65 -4.91 13.65
N LYS A 36 9.55 -4.86 12.66
CA LYS A 36 10.84 -4.17 12.80
C LYS A 36 10.72 -2.65 12.80
N ASN A 37 9.85 -2.09 11.97
CA ASN A 37 9.75 -0.64 11.72
C ASN A 37 8.39 -0.06 12.15
N ARG A 38 7.73 -0.69 13.14
CA ARG A 38 6.36 -0.36 13.56
C ARG A 38 6.22 1.11 13.93
N ILE A 39 7.17 1.63 14.71
CA ILE A 39 7.15 3.03 15.18
C ILE A 39 7.23 3.98 13.99
N GLU A 40 8.14 3.70 13.05
CA GLU A 40 8.38 4.52 11.87
C GLU A 40 7.21 4.47 10.88
N ILE A 41 6.56 3.31 10.72
CA ILE A 41 5.38 3.14 9.87
C ILE A 41 4.18 3.93 10.42
N LEU A 42 3.95 3.84 11.74
CA LEU A 42 2.88 4.60 12.39
C LEU A 42 3.17 6.10 12.37
N ALA A 43 4.42 6.51 12.60
CA ALA A 43 4.83 7.91 12.48
C ALA A 43 4.70 8.45 11.04
N LEU A 44 5.00 7.63 10.03
CA LEU A 44 4.77 7.96 8.62
C LEU A 44 3.28 8.18 8.33
N ARG A 45 2.41 7.27 8.81
CA ARG A 45 0.95 7.41 8.68
C ARG A 45 0.49 8.74 9.28
N ASP A 46 0.89 9.02 10.52
CA ASP A 46 0.43 10.22 11.24
C ASP A 46 0.91 11.49 10.56
N PHE A 47 2.18 11.53 10.17
CA PHE A 47 2.74 12.65 9.42
C PHE A 47 2.03 12.86 8.08
N ALA A 48 1.83 11.78 7.30
CA ALA A 48 1.16 11.87 6.01
C ALA A 48 -0.26 12.45 6.15
N ARG A 49 -0.98 12.11 7.23
CA ARG A 49 -2.30 12.66 7.54
C ARG A 49 -2.25 14.11 7.96
N GLU A 50 -1.25 14.49 8.75
CA GLU A 50 -1.03 15.86 9.24
C GLU A 50 -0.74 16.82 8.09
N ILE A 51 0.19 16.47 7.19
CA ILE A 51 0.59 17.36 6.09
C ILE A 51 -0.45 17.44 4.97
N ARG A 52 -1.43 16.53 4.95
CA ARG A 52 -2.45 16.47 3.90
C ARG A 52 -3.46 17.63 4.08
N PRO A 53 -3.64 18.48 3.06
CA PRO A 53 -4.73 19.45 3.10
C PRO A 53 -6.10 18.78 3.17
N ARG A 54 -7.05 19.42 3.84
CA ARG A 54 -8.43 18.93 3.89
C ARG A 54 -9.03 18.87 2.48
N GLY A 55 -9.79 17.82 2.18
CA GLY A 55 -10.42 17.64 0.86
C GLY A 55 -9.45 17.31 -0.28
N VAL A 56 -8.19 16.98 0.03
CA VAL A 56 -7.17 16.62 -0.96
C VAL A 56 -6.68 15.20 -0.73
N TRP A 57 -6.71 14.38 -1.78
CA TRP A 57 -6.09 13.06 -1.78
C TRP A 57 -4.63 13.16 -2.24
N PHE A 58 -3.86 12.11 -1.98
CA PHE A 58 -2.64 11.87 -2.77
C PHE A 58 -2.20 10.41 -2.74
N ASP A 59 -1.40 10.04 -3.74
CA ASP A 59 -0.73 8.75 -3.87
C ASP A 59 0.70 9.00 -4.35
N LEU A 60 1.68 8.64 -3.52
CA LEU A 60 3.11 8.76 -3.83
C LEU A 60 3.75 7.38 -3.80
N ARG A 61 4.43 7.01 -4.89
CA ARG A 61 5.31 5.83 -4.99
C ARG A 61 6.70 6.22 -5.43
N LEU A 62 7.69 5.61 -4.81
CA LEU A 62 9.12 5.80 -5.08
C LEU A 62 9.72 4.54 -5.70
N ASP A 63 10.71 4.76 -6.56
CA ASP A 63 11.69 3.75 -6.98
C ASP A 63 13.06 4.17 -6.44
N GLY A 64 13.45 3.56 -5.31
CA GLY A 64 14.58 4.00 -4.52
C GLY A 64 14.42 5.45 -4.05
N ALA A 65 15.30 6.35 -4.50
CA ALA A 65 15.25 7.77 -4.15
C ALA A 65 14.40 8.61 -5.13
N LEU A 66 13.99 8.04 -6.26
CA LEU A 66 13.26 8.73 -7.31
C LEU A 66 11.76 8.59 -7.10
N VAL A 67 11.00 9.59 -7.55
CA VAL A 67 9.54 9.48 -7.63
C VAL A 67 9.21 8.61 -8.83
N GLU A 68 8.42 7.56 -8.62
CA GLU A 68 7.92 6.68 -9.69
C GLU A 68 6.56 7.17 -10.19
N THR A 69 5.60 7.32 -9.27
CA THR A 69 4.32 7.97 -9.54
C THR A 69 3.96 8.91 -8.41
N PHE A 70 3.30 10.03 -8.73
CA PHE A 70 2.76 10.93 -7.73
C PHE A 70 1.47 11.58 -8.23
N ARG A 71 0.37 11.36 -7.53
CA ARG A 71 -0.93 11.96 -7.86
C ARG A 71 -1.44 12.79 -6.70
N ALA A 72 -2.05 13.93 -7.02
CA ALA A 72 -2.85 14.71 -6.08
C ALA A 72 -4.20 15.09 -6.71
N GLU A 73 -5.26 15.14 -5.90
CA GLU A 73 -6.60 15.53 -6.35
C GLU A 73 -7.29 16.31 -5.25
N SER A 74 -7.82 17.47 -5.60
CA SER A 74 -8.65 18.29 -4.73
C SER A 74 -10.07 18.29 -5.29
N ALA A 75 -10.98 17.59 -4.60
CA ALA A 75 -12.38 17.55 -4.99
C ALA A 75 -13.02 18.95 -4.91
N ASP A 76 -12.74 19.69 -3.83
CA ASP A 76 -13.27 21.02 -3.58
C ASP A 76 -12.88 22.03 -4.67
N LYS A 77 -11.68 21.88 -5.25
CA LYS A 77 -11.16 22.77 -6.30
C LYS A 77 -11.32 22.21 -7.71
N ASN A 78 -11.82 20.98 -7.84
CA ASN A 78 -11.88 20.22 -9.11
C ASN A 78 -10.52 20.22 -9.84
N GLN A 79 -9.46 19.87 -9.11
CA GLN A 79 -8.09 19.83 -9.63
C GLN A 79 -7.50 18.44 -9.47
N THR A 80 -6.85 17.93 -10.52
CA THR A 80 -6.08 16.70 -10.50
C THR A 80 -4.74 16.95 -11.17
N ALA A 81 -3.67 16.38 -10.61
CA ALA A 81 -2.37 16.33 -11.25
C ALA A 81 -1.74 14.97 -11.02
N ASP A 82 -1.09 14.48 -12.06
CA ASP A 82 -0.41 13.19 -12.09
C ASP A 82 1.03 13.42 -12.55
N PHE A 83 1.97 12.77 -11.87
CA PHE A 83 3.33 12.59 -12.31
C PHE A 83 3.60 11.10 -12.50
N ILE A 84 4.18 10.76 -13.63
CA ILE A 84 4.63 9.41 -13.96
C ILE A 84 6.05 9.54 -14.49
N ARG A 85 7.03 8.85 -13.88
CA ARG A 85 8.45 9.01 -14.20
C ARG A 85 8.78 8.83 -15.68
N VAL A 86 8.10 7.90 -16.36
CA VAL A 86 8.30 7.62 -17.79
C VAL A 86 7.61 8.63 -18.72
N ASP A 87 6.68 9.44 -18.20
CA ASP A 87 5.98 10.46 -18.96
C ASP A 87 6.64 11.83 -18.77
N LYS A 88 7.38 12.24 -19.79
CA LYS A 88 8.10 13.53 -19.82
C LYS A 88 7.19 14.75 -19.86
N GLN A 89 5.88 14.57 -20.10
CA GLN A 89 4.92 15.68 -20.10
C GLN A 89 4.45 16.03 -18.69
N THR A 90 4.69 15.14 -17.71
CA THR A 90 4.26 15.33 -16.34
C THR A 90 5.38 15.89 -15.45
N SER A 91 5.02 16.57 -14.36
CA SER A 91 5.98 17.14 -13.41
C SER A 91 5.56 16.88 -11.97
N VAL A 92 6.52 16.49 -11.14
CA VAL A 92 6.35 16.37 -9.67
C VAL A 92 5.84 17.68 -9.06
N GLN A 93 6.13 18.84 -9.68
CA GLN A 93 5.69 20.14 -9.19
C GLN A 93 4.17 20.33 -9.26
N GLU A 94 3.47 19.64 -10.16
CA GLU A 94 2.03 19.81 -10.32
C GLU A 94 1.24 19.21 -9.14
N PRO A 95 1.49 17.95 -8.71
CA PRO A 95 0.92 17.43 -7.47
C PRO A 95 1.31 18.26 -6.22
N LEU A 96 2.58 18.68 -6.11
CA LEU A 96 3.03 19.52 -5.00
C LEU A 96 2.25 20.83 -4.89
N ARG A 97 1.94 21.46 -6.04
CA ARG A 97 1.15 22.70 -6.10
C ARG A 97 -0.29 22.48 -5.62
N ILE A 98 -0.92 21.36 -5.95
CA ILE A 98 -2.28 21.03 -5.46
C ILE A 98 -2.24 20.83 -3.94
N LEU A 99 -1.22 20.14 -3.44
CA LEU A 99 -1.03 19.86 -2.02
C LEU A 99 -0.55 21.09 -1.22
N GLY A 100 -0.04 22.11 -1.89
CA GLY A 100 0.59 23.26 -1.22
C GLY A 100 1.84 22.88 -0.44
N TRP A 101 2.53 21.80 -0.84
CA TRP A 101 3.75 21.33 -0.19
C TRP A 101 4.97 22.01 -0.78
N ASP A 102 5.89 22.42 0.10
CA ASP A 102 7.22 22.86 -0.28
C ASP A 102 8.21 21.67 -0.37
N GLU A 103 9.44 21.96 -0.81
CA GLU A 103 10.49 20.95 -0.94
C GLU A 103 10.87 20.33 0.41
N GLN A 104 10.75 21.10 1.50
CA GLN A 104 11.06 20.62 2.85
C GLN A 104 10.05 19.55 3.29
N THR A 105 8.75 19.85 3.17
CA THR A 105 7.65 18.93 3.51
C THR A 105 7.76 17.65 2.68
N PHE A 106 8.01 17.80 1.38
CA PHE A 106 8.16 16.65 0.48
C PHE A 106 9.42 15.83 0.80
N GLY A 107 10.53 16.49 1.09
CA GLY A 107 11.77 15.86 1.51
C GLY A 107 11.62 15.08 2.82
N GLU A 108 10.89 15.64 3.80
CA GLU A 108 10.61 14.96 5.06
C GLU A 108 9.71 13.74 4.86
N LEU A 109 8.68 13.82 4.01
CA LEU A 109 7.84 12.66 3.68
C LEU A 109 8.69 11.52 3.09
N LYS A 110 9.58 11.84 2.13
CA LYS A 110 10.49 10.86 1.53
C LYS A 110 11.48 10.27 2.55
N ALA A 111 11.96 11.08 3.50
CA ALA A 111 12.81 10.60 4.58
C ALA A 111 12.07 9.62 5.49
N LYS A 112 10.81 9.89 5.86
CA LYS A 112 9.99 8.98 6.66
C LYS A 112 9.68 7.67 5.93
N LEU A 113 9.39 7.72 4.62
CA LEU A 113 9.27 6.52 3.78
C LEU A 113 10.53 5.64 3.86
N LYS A 114 11.71 6.26 3.72
CA LYS A 114 12.99 5.56 3.83
C LYS A 114 13.21 4.95 5.22
N SER A 115 12.92 5.70 6.29
CA SER A 115 13.07 5.22 7.68
C SER A 115 12.13 4.04 7.99
N ALA A 116 10.91 4.07 7.47
CA ALA A 116 9.94 2.99 7.60
C ALA A 116 10.24 1.77 6.69
N ASN A 117 11.26 1.86 5.83
CA ASN A 117 11.63 0.85 4.84
C ASN A 117 10.45 0.47 3.92
N VAL A 118 9.80 1.49 3.35
CA VAL A 118 8.64 1.39 2.47
C VAL A 118 8.83 2.28 1.25
N ILE A 119 8.12 1.96 0.16
CA ILE A 119 8.25 2.66 -1.13
C ILE A 119 7.19 3.71 -1.38
N GLY A 120 6.15 3.81 -0.55
CA GLY A 120 5.13 4.82 -0.80
C GLY A 120 4.02 4.90 0.22
N VAL A 121 3.17 5.89 0.02
CA VAL A 121 2.00 6.15 0.86
C VAL A 121 0.88 6.72 -0.02
N ARG A 122 -0.35 6.31 0.27
CA ARG A 122 -1.56 6.89 -0.28
C ARG A 122 -2.50 7.23 0.87
N ILE A 123 -3.09 8.42 0.79
CA ILE A 123 -4.23 8.78 1.63
C ILE A 123 -5.45 8.92 0.75
N TRP A 124 -6.42 8.07 1.04
CA TRP A 124 -7.76 8.15 0.50
C TRP A 124 -8.65 8.76 1.58
N ASP A 125 -9.13 9.99 1.36
CA ASP A 125 -10.23 10.52 2.18
C ASP A 125 -11.48 10.50 1.32
N ASN A 126 -12.49 9.81 1.82
CA ASN A 126 -13.74 9.68 1.12
C ASN A 126 -14.91 10.16 1.98
N GLU A 127 -14.80 11.33 2.59
CA GLU A 127 -16.00 11.96 3.16
C GLU A 127 -16.99 12.45 2.07
N ALA A 128 -16.52 12.76 0.86
CA ALA A 128 -17.36 13.24 -0.25
C ALA A 128 -18.09 12.14 -1.06
N PHE A 129 -17.64 10.89 -1.01
CA PHE A 129 -18.23 9.70 -1.66
C PHE A 129 -18.42 8.50 -0.69
N GLY A 130 -18.47 8.75 0.63
CA GLY A 130 -18.91 7.79 1.67
C GLY A 130 -17.99 6.59 2.00
N GLY A 131 -16.67 6.75 2.04
CA GLY A 131 -15.71 5.65 2.27
C GLY A 131 -14.84 5.81 3.52
N GLU A 132 -14.33 4.68 4.00
CA GLU A 132 -13.51 4.53 5.21
C GLU A 132 -12.21 5.36 5.19
N ARG A 133 -11.89 5.96 6.33
CA ARG A 133 -10.64 6.71 6.53
C ARG A 133 -9.49 5.73 6.76
N LYS A 134 -8.70 5.51 5.71
CA LYS A 134 -7.53 4.62 5.77
C LYS A 134 -6.31 5.22 5.08
N THR A 135 -5.14 4.80 5.56
CA THR A 135 -3.84 5.13 4.96
C THR A 135 -3.22 3.88 4.42
N THR A 136 -2.88 3.90 3.13
CA THR A 136 -2.15 2.80 2.49
C THR A 136 -0.66 3.10 2.55
N ILE A 137 0.14 2.15 2.99
CA ILE A 137 1.61 2.26 2.98
C ILE A 137 2.18 1.12 2.13
N TYR A 138 2.84 1.46 1.04
CA TYR A 138 3.38 0.52 0.07
C TYR A 138 4.74 0.02 0.51
N TYR A 139 4.90 -1.28 0.79
CA TYR A 139 6.19 -1.86 1.18
C TYR A 139 7.07 -2.15 -0.03
N ARG A 140 6.52 -2.85 -1.03
CA ARG A 140 7.27 -3.29 -2.22
C ARG A 140 6.31 -3.50 -3.39
N ASP A 141 6.80 -3.21 -4.59
CA ASP A 141 6.26 -3.66 -5.86
C ASP A 141 7.25 -4.65 -6.48
N ASP A 142 6.78 -5.83 -6.90
CA ASP A 142 7.61 -6.85 -7.56
C ASP A 142 7.30 -7.00 -9.07
N GLY A 143 6.52 -6.08 -9.63
CA GLY A 143 6.08 -6.08 -11.02
C GLY A 143 4.85 -6.94 -11.29
N PHE A 144 4.48 -7.84 -10.37
CA PHE A 144 3.26 -8.66 -10.45
C PHE A 144 2.20 -8.18 -9.46
N GLY A 145 2.63 -7.62 -8.34
CA GLY A 145 1.76 -6.99 -7.38
C GLY A 145 2.53 -6.17 -6.36
N VAL A 146 1.76 -5.56 -5.49
CA VAL A 146 2.23 -4.66 -4.45
C VAL A 146 1.88 -5.28 -3.12
N ALA A 147 2.89 -5.44 -2.26
CA ALA A 147 2.71 -5.73 -0.85
C ALA A 147 2.56 -4.42 -0.09
N TYR A 148 1.50 -4.27 0.70
CA TYR A 148 1.20 -3.02 1.39
C TYR A 148 0.39 -3.22 2.68
N TYR A 149 0.39 -2.18 3.49
CA TYR A 149 -0.44 -2.06 4.68
C TYR A 149 -1.65 -1.20 4.35
N GLU A 150 -2.82 -1.58 4.84
CA GLU A 150 -3.91 -0.62 5.08
C GLU A 150 -3.99 -0.37 6.58
N ILE A 151 -3.95 0.90 6.96
CA ILE A 151 -4.03 1.32 8.36
C ILE A 151 -5.31 2.14 8.55
N PHE A 152 -6.22 1.58 9.33
CA PHE A 152 -7.56 2.09 9.58
C PHE A 152 -7.58 3.01 10.79
N ASP A 153 -8.48 4.00 10.77
CA ASP A 153 -8.72 4.88 11.92
C ASP A 153 -9.42 4.13 13.06
N ASP A 154 -10.27 3.16 12.72
CA ASP A 154 -11.00 2.33 13.68
C ASP A 154 -10.63 0.85 13.52
N ALA A 155 -10.19 0.22 14.61
CA ALA A 155 -9.87 -1.20 14.64
C ALA A 155 -11.13 -2.10 14.52
N SER A 156 -12.34 -1.54 14.59
CA SER A 156 -13.61 -2.27 14.38
C SER A 156 -13.95 -2.51 12.90
N ASP A 157 -13.07 -2.13 11.98
CA ASP A 157 -13.25 -2.35 10.55
C ASP A 157 -13.57 -3.83 10.24
N GLU A 158 -14.48 -4.07 9.30
CA GLU A 158 -14.94 -5.42 8.96
C GLU A 158 -13.77 -6.32 8.50
N ILE A 159 -12.79 -5.72 7.83
CA ILE A 159 -11.54 -6.38 7.42
C ILE A 159 -10.81 -6.92 8.65
N LEU A 160 -10.66 -6.09 9.67
CA LEU A 160 -9.95 -6.37 10.90
C LEU A 160 -10.68 -7.39 11.78
N ARG A 161 -12.02 -7.34 11.79
CA ARG A 161 -12.86 -8.38 12.41
C ARG A 161 -12.69 -9.73 11.73
N GLY A 162 -12.62 -9.75 10.39
CA GLY A 162 -12.41 -10.98 9.62
C GLY A 162 -11.08 -11.67 9.93
N ASP A 163 -10.02 -10.91 10.21
CA ASP A 163 -8.72 -11.47 10.62
C ASP A 163 -8.83 -12.20 11.98
N LYS A 164 -9.52 -11.59 12.94
CA LYS A 164 -9.76 -12.20 14.25
C LYS A 164 -10.55 -13.52 14.14
N GLU A 165 -11.61 -13.53 13.34
CA GLU A 165 -12.43 -14.72 13.07
C GLU A 165 -11.63 -15.82 12.34
N ALA A 166 -10.70 -15.43 11.46
CA ALA A 166 -9.84 -16.36 10.73
C ALA A 166 -8.71 -16.96 11.58
N GLY A 167 -8.55 -16.55 12.84
CA GLY A 167 -7.52 -17.04 13.75
C GLY A 167 -6.14 -16.44 13.49
N CYS A 168 -6.10 -15.20 13.03
CA CYS A 168 -4.87 -14.42 12.87
C CYS A 168 -4.31 -13.97 14.22
N ASP A 169 -3.02 -13.63 14.24
CA ASP A 169 -2.35 -12.99 15.36
C ASP A 169 -2.82 -11.53 15.49
N ASP A 170 -3.17 -11.12 16.71
CA ASP A 170 -3.83 -9.84 16.98
C ASP A 170 -2.86 -8.63 17.01
N ARG A 171 -1.54 -8.84 16.87
CA ARG A 171 -0.56 -7.73 17.04
C ARG A 171 -0.74 -6.60 16.03
N PHE A 172 -1.13 -6.92 14.80
CA PHE A 172 -1.42 -5.91 13.76
C PHE A 172 -2.80 -5.30 13.96
N HIS A 173 -3.75 -6.10 14.43
CA HIS A 173 -5.13 -5.68 14.71
C HIS A 173 -5.19 -4.55 15.73
N SER A 174 -4.37 -4.63 16.79
CA SER A 174 -4.30 -3.60 17.83
C SER A 174 -3.89 -2.21 17.31
N ASP A 175 -3.22 -2.17 16.16
CA ASP A 175 -2.79 -0.93 15.50
C ASP A 175 -3.71 -0.49 14.36
N GLY A 176 -4.80 -1.24 14.13
CA GLY A 176 -5.66 -1.06 12.98
C GLY A 176 -4.99 -1.43 11.65
N VAL A 177 -4.06 -2.38 11.64
CA VAL A 177 -3.26 -2.72 10.46
C VAL A 177 -3.71 -4.04 9.83
N ALA A 178 -4.06 -3.99 8.55
CA ALA A 178 -4.22 -5.15 7.70
C ALA A 178 -3.00 -5.31 6.77
N LEU A 179 -2.60 -6.55 6.49
CA LEU A 179 -1.55 -6.88 5.53
C LEU A 179 -2.19 -7.30 4.20
N LEU A 180 -1.80 -6.67 3.10
CA LEU A 180 -2.41 -6.92 1.79
C LEU A 180 -1.35 -7.15 0.72
N TYR A 181 -1.73 -7.97 -0.25
CA TYR A 181 -1.03 -8.10 -1.50
C TYR A 181 -2.03 -7.93 -2.64
N GLY A 182 -1.80 -6.96 -3.52
CA GLY A 182 -2.70 -6.64 -4.63
C GLY A 182 -1.97 -6.58 -5.95
N GLY A 183 -2.54 -7.17 -6.99
CA GLY A 183 -2.00 -7.14 -8.36
C GLY A 183 -3.11 -7.40 -9.37
N GLY A 184 -3.25 -6.53 -10.37
CA GLY A 184 -4.30 -6.62 -11.38
C GLY A 184 -5.72 -6.60 -10.77
N ALA A 185 -6.51 -7.66 -11.02
CA ALA A 185 -7.92 -7.76 -10.62
C ALA A 185 -8.15 -8.33 -9.21
N THR A 186 -7.10 -8.68 -8.46
CA THR A 186 -7.26 -9.35 -7.16
C THR A 186 -6.48 -8.66 -6.06
N VAL A 187 -7.14 -8.51 -4.91
CA VAL A 187 -6.52 -8.15 -3.64
C VAL A 187 -6.66 -9.34 -2.70
N GLY A 188 -5.55 -9.78 -2.11
CA GLY A 188 -5.52 -10.82 -1.10
C GLY A 188 -5.20 -10.22 0.26
N PHE A 189 -6.05 -10.50 1.24
CA PHE A 189 -5.75 -10.22 2.63
C PHE A 189 -4.84 -11.32 3.17
N MET A 190 -3.83 -10.90 3.91
CA MET A 190 -2.85 -11.77 4.52
C MET A 190 -2.84 -11.51 6.02
N CYS A 191 -2.59 -12.55 6.79
CA CYS A 191 -2.34 -12.37 8.21
C CYS A 191 -1.32 -13.39 8.70
N VAL A 192 -0.67 -13.07 9.82
CA VAL A 192 0.18 -14.01 10.53
C VAL A 192 -0.74 -14.96 11.30
N ASN A 193 -0.50 -16.26 11.24
CA ASN A 193 -1.21 -17.24 12.07
C ASN A 193 -0.96 -16.97 13.56
N LYS A 194 -1.89 -17.38 14.42
CA LYS A 194 -1.71 -17.30 15.89
C LYS A 194 -0.44 -17.95 16.45
N ASP A 195 0.20 -18.87 15.72
CA ASP A 195 1.47 -19.47 16.11
C ASP A 195 2.69 -18.55 15.83
N GLY A 196 2.48 -17.40 15.17
CA GLY A 196 3.49 -16.43 14.81
C GLY A 196 4.45 -16.87 13.70
N LYS A 197 4.24 -18.04 13.08
CA LYS A 197 5.26 -18.69 12.22
C LYS A 197 4.95 -18.63 10.74
N ASN A 198 3.67 -18.59 10.39
CA ASN A 198 3.21 -18.71 9.01
C ASN A 198 2.24 -17.60 8.61
N ILE A 199 2.20 -17.31 7.30
CA ILE A 199 1.23 -16.39 6.71
C ILE A 199 0.05 -17.21 6.19
N LYS A 200 -1.16 -16.75 6.46
CA LYS A 200 -2.42 -17.28 5.93
C LYS A 200 -3.07 -16.25 5.03
N ARG A 201 -3.68 -16.73 3.95
CA ARG A 201 -4.55 -15.94 3.07
C ARG A 201 -6.00 -16.11 3.51
N ARG A 202 -6.80 -15.05 3.39
CA ARG A 202 -8.26 -15.12 3.43
C ARG A 202 -8.86 -14.60 2.12
#